data_AF-A0A5M3XBW3-F1
#
_entry.id   AF-A0A5M3XBW3-F1
#
_cell.length_a   1.000
_cell.length_b   1.000
_cell.length_c   1.000
_cell.angle_alpha   90.00
_cell.angle_beta   90.00
_cell.angle_gamma   90.00
#
_symmetry.space_group_name_H-M   'P 1'
#
loop_
_entity.id
_entity.type
_entity.pdbx_description
1 polymer ?
#
loop_
_entity_poly.entity_id
_entity_poly.type
_entity_poly.pdbx_seq_one_letter_code
_entity_poly.pdbx_strand_id
1 'polypeptide(L)'
;MSTLIDDRAVQYIRRGAERLPADGPPIVGDARQRAMDAAETVAAAVAVDPTLPEHQRRNLDLLVELMRQLTPLARQAGLALERERLVAAGAPAQEIARLGLINQIAPEELDALSLRCPALAVEIAAAAMPDWNTPQRIRERSEQRLPADWELQEIADQLRRAVTASLDLPYPAAEAVRLAALADQISPTACPPREET
;
A
#
# COMPACT_ATOMS: atom_id res chain seq x y z
N MET A 1 -0.83 13.33 10.87
CA MET A 1 -1.33 11.94 10.95
C MET A 1 -0.89 11.03 9.79
N SER A 2 -0.03 11.48 8.85
CA SER A 2 0.35 10.69 7.66
C SER A 2 1.45 9.65 7.90
N THR A 3 2.38 9.89 8.84
CA THR A 3 3.57 9.03 9.04
C THR A 3 3.29 7.64 9.62
N LEU A 4 2.08 7.40 10.17
CA LEU A 4 1.72 6.14 10.84
C LEU A 4 1.14 5.07 9.90
N ILE A 5 0.72 5.46 8.68
CA ILE A 5 0.14 4.54 7.70
C ILE A 5 1.22 4.03 6.73
N ASP A 6 2.20 4.87 6.39
CA ASP A 6 3.26 4.58 5.41
C ASP A 6 4.30 3.57 5.90
N ASP A 7 4.58 3.57 7.21
CA ASP A 7 5.51 2.62 7.85
C ASP A 7 4.92 1.20 7.95
N ARG A 8 3.59 1.05 7.87
CA ARG A 8 2.93 -0.26 7.96
C ARG A 8 3.23 -1.14 6.75
N ALA A 9 3.17 -0.61 5.52
CA ALA A 9 3.38 -1.41 4.32
C ALA A 9 4.79 -2.01 4.29
N VAL A 10 5.80 -1.20 4.57
CA VAL A 10 7.21 -1.64 4.64
C VAL A 10 7.40 -2.67 5.76
N GLN A 11 6.82 -2.44 6.95
CA GLN A 11 6.86 -3.41 8.05
C GLN A 11 6.15 -4.73 7.70
N TYR A 12 5.04 -4.69 6.96
CA TYR A 12 4.34 -5.88 6.49
C TYR A 12 5.17 -6.67 5.49
N ILE A 13 5.85 -6.00 4.55
CA ILE A 13 6.75 -6.65 3.58
C ILE A 13 7.90 -7.34 4.32
N ARG A 14 8.57 -6.63 5.24
CA ARG A 14 9.67 -7.21 6.04
C ARG A 14 9.21 -8.41 6.87
N ARG A 15 8.09 -8.29 7.58
CA ARG A 15 7.51 -9.42 8.33
C ARG A 15 7.10 -10.59 7.43
N GLY A 16 6.66 -10.30 6.21
CA GLY A 16 6.35 -11.31 5.20
C GLY A 16 7.59 -12.12 4.83
N ALA A 17 8.71 -11.45 4.56
CA ALA A 17 9.99 -12.09 4.25
C ALA A 17 10.54 -12.90 5.44
N GLU A 18 10.48 -12.34 6.65
CA GLU A 18 10.94 -12.99 7.89
C GLU A 18 10.15 -14.26 8.24
N ARG A 19 8.91 -14.39 7.76
CA ARG A 19 8.05 -15.55 7.97
C ARG A 19 8.43 -16.76 7.13
N LEU A 20 9.25 -16.60 6.09
CA LEU A 20 9.76 -17.75 5.37
C LEU A 20 10.69 -18.57 6.29
N PRO A 21 10.64 -19.91 6.19
CA PRO A 21 11.49 -20.78 7.01
C PRO A 21 12.97 -20.42 6.84
N ALA A 22 13.68 -20.26 7.96
CA ALA A 22 15.11 -20.02 7.94
C ALA A 22 15.89 -21.28 7.58
N ASP A 23 15.35 -22.43 7.99
CA ASP A 23 15.89 -23.75 7.72
C ASP A 23 15.02 -24.43 6.67
N GLY A 24 15.66 -25.09 5.71
CA GLY A 24 14.95 -25.77 4.63
C GLY A 24 15.88 -26.18 3.49
N PRO A 25 15.32 -26.80 2.44
CA PRO A 25 16.08 -27.07 1.23
C PRO A 25 16.53 -25.75 0.56
N PRO A 26 17.59 -25.77 -0.27
CA PRO A 26 18.18 -24.57 -0.86
C PRO A 26 17.17 -23.62 -1.50
N ILE A 27 16.17 -24.15 -2.22
CA ILE A 27 15.13 -23.35 -2.88
C ILE A 27 14.29 -22.50 -1.91
N VAL A 28 14.08 -22.96 -0.68
CA VAL A 28 13.37 -22.19 0.36
C VAL A 28 14.28 -21.09 0.91
N GLY A 29 15.58 -21.39 1.07
CA GLY A 29 16.59 -20.40 1.46
C GLY A 29 16.73 -19.29 0.41
N ASP A 30 16.83 -19.66 -0.86
CA ASP A 30 16.92 -18.71 -1.99
C ASP A 30 15.66 -17.84 -2.08
N ALA A 31 14.47 -18.43 -1.96
CA ALA A 31 13.21 -17.69 -1.94
C ALA A 31 13.14 -16.70 -0.76
N ARG A 32 13.60 -17.10 0.43
CA ARG A 32 13.71 -16.22 1.60
C ARG A 32 14.68 -15.08 1.36
N GLN A 33 15.85 -15.35 0.79
CA GLN A 33 16.83 -14.31 0.50
C GLN A 33 16.28 -13.27 -0.47
N ARG A 34 15.68 -13.72 -1.59
CA ARG A 34 15.04 -12.80 -2.56
C ARG A 34 13.92 -11.97 -1.94
N ALA A 35 13.16 -12.56 -1.02
CA ALA A 35 12.11 -11.84 -0.30
C ALA A 35 12.69 -10.77 0.64
N MET A 36 13.78 -11.08 1.35
CA MET A 36 14.49 -10.13 2.22
C MET A 36 15.12 -9.00 1.40
N ASP A 37 15.81 -9.30 0.30
CA ASP A 37 16.43 -8.31 -0.60
C ASP A 37 15.37 -7.35 -1.16
N ALA A 38 14.21 -7.87 -1.56
CA ALA A 38 13.09 -7.07 -2.02
C ALA A 38 12.55 -6.15 -0.91
N ALA A 39 12.40 -6.65 0.31
CA ALA A 39 11.96 -5.86 1.47
C ALA A 39 12.94 -4.73 1.80
N GLU A 40 14.25 -5.01 1.78
CA GLU A 40 15.30 -4.02 2.03
C GLU A 40 15.35 -2.96 0.94
N THR A 41 15.22 -3.36 -0.32
CA THR A 41 15.17 -2.44 -1.47
C THR A 41 14.03 -1.44 -1.33
N VAL A 42 12.83 -1.91 -0.99
CA VAL A 42 11.66 -1.03 -0.76
C VAL A 42 11.86 -0.15 0.46
N ALA A 43 12.39 -0.68 1.56
CA ALA A 43 12.67 0.11 2.76
C ALA A 43 13.66 1.25 2.49
N ALA A 44 14.72 0.99 1.71
CA ALA A 44 15.66 2.01 1.28
C ALA A 44 15.00 3.07 0.38
N ALA A 45 14.14 2.66 -0.55
CA ALA A 45 13.41 3.57 -1.41
C ALA A 45 12.47 4.50 -0.62
N VAL A 46 11.73 3.96 0.37
CA VAL A 46 10.85 4.76 1.25
C VAL A 46 11.65 5.69 2.16
N ALA A 47 12.86 5.30 2.57
CA ALA A 47 13.73 6.19 3.34
C ALA A 47 14.21 7.41 2.51
N VAL A 48 14.40 7.22 1.19
CA VAL A 48 14.75 8.30 0.25
C VAL A 48 13.53 9.16 -0.08
N ASP A 49 12.39 8.52 -0.33
CA ASP A 49 11.12 9.16 -0.67
C ASP A 49 10.00 8.65 0.27
N PRO A 50 9.72 9.37 1.37
CA PRO A 50 8.65 9.00 2.31
C PRO A 50 7.25 9.03 1.70
N THR A 51 7.11 9.54 0.48
CA THR A 51 5.85 9.77 -0.22
C THR A 51 5.54 8.64 -1.22
N LEU A 52 6.54 7.78 -1.45
CA LEU A 52 6.46 6.59 -2.29
C LEU A 52 5.23 5.72 -2.03
N PRO A 53 4.81 5.47 -0.76
CA PRO A 53 3.64 4.63 -0.50
C PRO A 53 2.33 5.19 -1.02
N GLU A 54 2.22 6.51 -1.18
CA GLU A 54 0.99 7.14 -1.66
C GLU A 54 0.78 6.92 -3.15
N HIS A 55 1.85 7.02 -3.94
CA HIS A 55 1.76 6.93 -5.41
C HIS A 55 2.17 5.58 -5.99
N GLN A 56 2.82 4.70 -5.21
CA GLN A 56 3.11 3.31 -5.58
C GLN A 56 2.28 2.28 -4.80
N ARG A 57 1.16 2.71 -4.19
CA ARG A 57 0.30 1.85 -3.36
C ARG A 57 -0.03 0.51 -3.99
N ARG A 58 -0.44 0.51 -5.27
CA ARG A 58 -0.80 -0.72 -6.00
C ARG A 58 0.36 -1.72 -6.07
N ASN A 59 1.57 -1.24 -6.36
CA ASN A 59 2.73 -2.10 -6.49
C ASN A 59 3.21 -2.62 -5.13
N LEU A 60 3.12 -1.79 -4.08
CA LEU A 60 3.37 -2.22 -2.72
C LEU A 60 2.37 -3.28 -2.24
N ASP A 61 1.07 -3.09 -2.52
CA ASP A 61 0.02 -4.06 -2.20
C ASP A 61 0.25 -5.39 -2.94
N LEU A 62 0.66 -5.32 -4.22
CA LEU A 62 1.03 -6.51 -4.99
C LEU A 62 2.25 -7.22 -4.37
N LEU A 63 3.28 -6.48 -3.97
CA LEU A 63 4.45 -7.07 -3.31
C LEU A 63 4.08 -7.74 -1.98
N VAL A 64 3.24 -7.10 -1.17
CA VAL A 64 2.70 -7.70 0.08
C VAL A 64 1.96 -9.00 -0.22
N GLU A 65 1.14 -9.03 -1.27
CA GLU A 65 0.40 -10.21 -1.67
C GLU A 65 1.32 -11.34 -2.15
N LEU A 66 2.38 -11.01 -2.91
CA LEU A 66 3.41 -11.99 -3.29
C LEU A 66 4.09 -12.58 -2.03
N MET A 67 4.52 -11.73 -1.09
CA MET A 67 5.14 -12.18 0.17
C MET A 67 4.21 -13.11 0.97
N ARG A 68 2.91 -12.81 0.99
CA ARG A 68 1.90 -13.63 1.68
C ARG A 68 1.78 -15.03 1.08
N GLN A 69 1.94 -15.15 -0.24
CA GLN A 69 1.85 -16.43 -0.96
C GLN A 69 3.10 -17.28 -0.80
N LEU A 70 4.27 -16.68 -0.54
CA LEU A 70 5.53 -17.41 -0.40
C LEU A 70 5.56 -18.38 0.79
N THR A 71 5.00 -18.01 1.95
CA THR A 71 5.07 -18.87 3.16
C THR A 71 4.39 -20.24 2.97
N PRO A 72 3.12 -20.35 2.52
CA PRO A 72 2.51 -21.66 2.29
C PRO A 72 3.21 -22.44 1.17
N LEU A 73 3.70 -21.77 0.12
CA LEU A 73 4.45 -22.41 -0.97
C LEU A 73 5.79 -22.98 -0.49
N ALA A 74 6.55 -22.23 0.32
CA ALA A 74 7.81 -22.68 0.90
C ALA A 74 7.63 -23.96 1.73
N ARG A 75 6.54 -24.04 2.50
CA ARG A 75 6.19 -25.26 3.24
C ARG A 75 5.88 -26.43 2.31
N GLN A 76 5.10 -26.21 1.25
CA GLN A 76 4.76 -27.25 0.27
C GLN A 76 5.98 -27.73 -0.53
N ALA A 77 6.85 -26.82 -0.93
CA ALA A 77 8.11 -27.13 -1.61
C ALA A 77 9.03 -27.99 -0.73
N GLY A 78 9.14 -27.67 0.56
CA GLY A 78 9.88 -28.50 1.52
C GLY A 78 9.34 -29.93 1.62
N LEU A 79 8.01 -30.09 1.66
CA LEU A 79 7.37 -31.42 1.68
C LEU A 79 7.54 -32.19 0.38
N ALA A 80 7.49 -31.50 -0.78
CA ALA A 80 7.72 -32.10 -2.09
C ALA A 80 9.14 -32.66 -2.21
N LEU A 81 10.14 -31.88 -1.82
CA LEU A 81 11.54 -32.30 -1.87
C LEU A 81 11.84 -33.42 -0.86
N GLU A 82 11.24 -33.38 0.34
CA GLU A 82 11.38 -34.47 1.30
C GLU A 82 10.74 -35.78 0.79
N ARG A 83 9.59 -35.68 0.12
CA ARG A 83 8.97 -36.84 -0.53
C ARG A 83 9.89 -37.43 -1.60
N GLU A 84 10.46 -36.61 -2.48
CA GLU A 84 11.38 -37.07 -3.51
C GLU A 84 12.60 -37.76 -2.91
N ARG A 85 13.16 -37.20 -1.84
CA ARG A 85 14.26 -37.80 -1.09
C ARG A 85 13.89 -39.16 -0.52
N LEU A 86 12.73 -39.29 0.13
CA LEU A 86 12.26 -40.56 0.70
C LEU A 86 12.01 -41.61 -0.39
N VAL A 87 11.42 -41.22 -1.52
CA VAL A 87 11.22 -42.10 -2.67
C VAL A 87 12.56 -42.59 -3.21
N ALA A 88 13.53 -41.68 -3.40
CA ALA A 88 14.87 -42.02 -3.88
C ALA A 88 15.63 -42.93 -2.90
N ALA A 89 15.40 -42.78 -1.60
CA ALA A 89 15.97 -43.63 -0.57
C ALA A 89 15.27 -45.00 -0.43
N GLY A 90 14.21 -45.25 -1.19
CA GLY A 90 13.42 -46.49 -1.10
C GLY A 90 12.60 -46.60 0.19
N ALA A 91 12.22 -45.47 0.78
CA ALA A 91 11.45 -45.44 2.02
C ALA A 91 10.09 -46.15 1.88
N PRO A 92 9.60 -46.78 2.97
CA PRO A 92 8.32 -47.48 2.94
C PRO A 92 7.15 -46.52 2.64
N ALA A 93 6.13 -47.02 1.94
CA ALA A 93 4.96 -46.23 1.55
C ALA A 93 4.24 -45.53 2.73
N GLN A 94 4.32 -46.11 3.93
CA GLN A 94 3.75 -45.54 5.16
C GLN A 94 4.45 -44.25 5.59
N GLU A 95 5.77 -44.18 5.41
CA GLU A 95 6.57 -42.99 5.74
C GLU A 95 6.30 -41.86 4.75
N ILE A 96 6.21 -42.21 3.46
CA ILE A 96 5.81 -41.28 2.39
C ILE A 96 4.36 -40.77 2.62
N ALA A 97 3.45 -41.63 3.07
CA ALA A 97 2.06 -41.27 3.32
C ALA A 97 1.88 -40.29 4.50
N ARG A 98 2.80 -40.27 5.47
CA ARG A 98 2.77 -39.34 6.62
C ARG A 98 2.93 -37.87 6.22
N LEU A 99 3.50 -37.61 5.03
CA LEU A 99 3.66 -36.25 4.52
C LEU A 99 2.32 -35.62 4.06
N GLY A 100 1.27 -36.42 3.87
CA GLY A 100 -0.07 -35.94 3.50
C GLY A 100 -0.21 -35.54 2.03
N LEU A 101 -1.16 -34.63 1.75
CA LEU A 101 -1.37 -34.06 0.42
C LEU A 101 -0.26 -33.05 0.12
N ILE A 102 0.50 -33.31 -0.93
CA ILE A 102 1.65 -32.50 -1.35
C ILE A 102 1.41 -31.97 -2.76
N ASN A 103 1.58 -30.65 -2.93
CA ASN A 103 1.69 -30.05 -4.26
C ASN A 103 3.10 -30.30 -4.82
N GLN A 104 3.21 -31.15 -5.85
CA GLN A 104 4.49 -31.52 -6.44
C GLN A 104 5.15 -30.38 -7.22
N ILE A 105 4.36 -29.43 -7.75
CA ILE A 105 4.89 -28.27 -8.51
C ILE A 105 5.24 -27.07 -7.61
N ALA A 106 5.08 -27.22 -6.29
CA ALA A 106 5.36 -26.14 -5.34
C ALA A 106 6.81 -25.63 -5.36
N PRO A 107 7.85 -26.46 -5.56
CA PRO A 107 9.21 -25.96 -5.73
C PRO A 107 9.35 -24.98 -6.91
N GLU A 108 8.83 -25.32 -8.08
CA GLU A 108 8.88 -24.48 -9.28
C GLU A 108 8.05 -23.21 -9.11
N GLU A 109 6.86 -23.32 -8.54
CA GLU A 109 6.01 -22.15 -8.24
C GLU A 109 6.67 -21.21 -7.22
N LEU A 110 7.33 -21.75 -6.20
CA LEU A 110 8.07 -20.97 -5.22
C LEU A 110 9.23 -20.20 -5.87
N ASP A 111 10.02 -20.87 -6.71
CA ASP A 111 11.13 -20.22 -7.42
C ASP A 111 10.62 -19.10 -8.34
N ALA A 112 9.63 -19.41 -9.18
CA ALA A 112 9.04 -18.45 -10.11
C ALA A 112 8.42 -17.24 -9.40
N LEU A 113 7.69 -17.45 -8.29
CA LEU A 113 7.05 -16.37 -7.56
C LEU A 113 8.08 -15.54 -6.77
N SER A 114 9.07 -16.18 -6.15
CA SER A 114 10.11 -15.47 -5.41
C SER A 114 11.01 -14.63 -6.32
N LEU A 115 11.23 -15.02 -7.59
CA LEU A 115 11.93 -14.21 -8.60
C LEU A 115 11.19 -12.91 -8.95
N ARG A 116 9.86 -12.87 -8.82
CA ARG A 116 9.07 -11.66 -9.10
C ARG A 116 9.19 -10.59 -8.02
N CYS A 117 9.49 -10.99 -6.79
CA CYS A 117 9.62 -10.09 -5.65
C CYS A 117 10.72 -9.03 -5.85
N PRO A 118 11.98 -9.39 -6.17
CA PRO A 118 13.04 -8.40 -6.38
C PRO A 118 12.81 -7.54 -7.62
N ALA A 119 12.25 -8.11 -8.70
CA ALA A 119 11.91 -7.33 -9.90
C ALA A 119 10.90 -6.21 -9.58
N LEU A 120 9.82 -6.54 -8.88
CA LEU A 120 8.82 -5.56 -8.46
C LEU A 120 9.39 -4.55 -7.45
N ALA A 121 10.28 -4.98 -6.55
CA ALA A 121 10.95 -4.07 -5.63
C ALA A 121 11.85 -3.06 -6.35
N VAL A 122 12.55 -3.47 -7.41
CA VAL A 122 13.33 -2.57 -8.27
C VAL A 122 12.44 -1.58 -9.00
N GLU A 123 11.28 -2.01 -9.52
CA GLU A 123 10.30 -1.11 -10.14
C GLU A 123 9.78 -0.07 -9.15
N ILE A 124 9.45 -0.48 -7.92
CA ILE A 124 9.04 0.43 -6.84
C ILE A 124 10.16 1.40 -6.50
N ALA A 125 11.40 0.92 -6.35
CA ALA A 125 12.54 1.76 -6.00
C ALA A 125 12.89 2.78 -7.10
N ALA A 126 12.75 2.40 -8.37
CA ALA A 126 12.96 3.30 -9.50
C ALA A 126 11.95 4.46 -9.56
N ALA A 127 10.79 4.29 -8.92
CA ALA A 127 9.77 5.34 -8.81
C ALA A 127 10.00 6.30 -7.62
N ALA A 128 11.00 6.06 -6.77
CA ALA A 128 11.32 6.95 -5.66
C ALA A 128 11.87 8.29 -6.20
N MET A 129 11.40 9.39 -5.61
CA MET A 129 11.83 10.74 -5.94
C MET A 129 12.75 11.29 -4.84
N PRO A 130 14.08 11.33 -5.03
CA PRO A 130 15.00 11.87 -4.03
C PRO A 130 14.77 13.35 -3.72
N ASP A 131 14.14 14.07 -4.65
CA ASP A 131 13.82 15.50 -4.59
C ASP A 131 12.37 15.78 -4.14
N TRP A 132 11.73 14.79 -3.48
CA TRP A 132 10.33 14.86 -3.04
C TRP A 132 9.99 16.11 -2.21
N ASN A 133 10.97 16.69 -1.50
CA ASN A 133 10.81 17.82 -0.60
C ASN A 133 11.08 19.20 -1.24
N THR A 134 11.23 19.29 -2.56
CA THR A 134 11.37 20.60 -3.21
C THR A 134 10.09 21.42 -3.12
N PRO A 135 10.18 22.76 -3.06
CA PRO A 135 8.99 23.63 -3.02
C PRO A 135 8.00 23.39 -4.17
N GLN A 136 8.51 23.07 -5.37
CA GLN A 136 7.68 22.76 -6.53
C GLN A 136 6.87 21.48 -6.32
N ARG A 137 7.51 20.38 -5.89
CA ARG A 137 6.83 19.09 -5.63
C ARG A 137 5.82 19.18 -4.50
N ILE A 138 6.16 19.93 -3.45
CA ILE A 138 5.24 20.21 -2.34
C ILE A 138 4.00 20.93 -2.87
N ARG A 139 4.16 21.90 -3.78
CA ARG A 139 3.05 22.61 -4.40
C ARG A 139 2.19 21.68 -5.26
N GLU A 140 2.80 20.95 -6.19
CA GLU A 140 2.11 19.97 -7.05
C GLU A 140 1.28 18.96 -6.22
N ARG A 141 1.84 18.44 -5.13
CA ARG A 141 1.11 17.52 -4.23
C ARG A 141 0.03 18.20 -3.43
N SER A 142 0.24 19.45 -3.00
CA SER A 142 -0.81 20.21 -2.31
C SER A 142 -2.01 20.45 -3.22
N GLU A 143 -1.77 20.74 -4.50
CA GLU A 143 -2.81 20.92 -5.51
C GLU A 143 -3.57 19.62 -5.77
N GLN A 144 -2.88 18.48 -5.88
CA GLN A 144 -3.52 17.16 -6.06
C GLN A 144 -4.37 16.71 -4.86
N ARG A 145 -4.15 17.29 -3.68
CA ARG A 145 -4.89 16.97 -2.45
C ARG A 145 -6.05 17.92 -2.18
N LEU A 146 -6.20 18.98 -2.98
CA LEU A 146 -7.36 19.85 -2.85
C LEU A 146 -8.62 19.05 -3.21
N PRO A 147 -9.70 19.16 -2.40
CA PRO A 147 -11.00 18.64 -2.78
C PRO A 147 -11.41 19.22 -4.13
N ALA A 148 -12.17 18.46 -4.90
CA ALA A 148 -12.71 18.95 -6.16
C ALA A 148 -13.61 20.18 -5.91
N ASP A 149 -13.72 21.08 -6.89
CA ASP A 149 -14.49 22.32 -6.74
C ASP A 149 -15.94 22.09 -6.28
N TRP A 150 -16.56 20.99 -6.72
CA TRP A 150 -17.91 20.60 -6.32
C TRP A 150 -17.99 20.18 -4.84
N GLU A 151 -16.95 19.54 -4.29
CA GLU A 151 -16.86 19.18 -2.87
C GLU A 151 -16.70 20.44 -2.02
N LEU A 152 -15.87 21.39 -2.47
CA LEU A 152 -15.71 22.68 -1.82
C LEU A 152 -17.02 23.48 -1.83
N GLN A 153 -17.76 23.47 -2.94
CA GLN A 153 -19.10 24.07 -3.04
C GLN A 153 -20.08 23.41 -2.06
N GLU A 154 -20.10 22.09 -1.98
CA GLU A 154 -20.97 21.38 -1.05
C GLU A 154 -20.68 21.74 0.41
N ILE A 155 -19.40 21.82 0.78
CA ILE A 155 -18.96 22.24 2.12
C ILE A 155 -19.44 23.68 2.40
N ALA A 156 -19.27 24.60 1.45
CA ALA A 156 -19.74 25.98 1.58
C ALA A 156 -21.26 26.04 1.80
N ASP A 157 -22.04 25.29 1.02
CA ASP A 157 -23.50 25.26 1.14
C ASP A 157 -23.98 24.61 2.44
N GLN A 158 -23.31 23.55 2.90
CA GLN A 158 -23.56 22.97 4.22
C GLN A 158 -23.30 23.99 5.33
N LEU A 159 -22.20 24.76 5.23
CA LEU A 159 -21.87 25.80 6.20
C LEU A 159 -22.91 26.94 6.22
N ARG A 160 -23.33 27.42 5.05
CA ARG A 160 -24.40 28.44 4.91
C ARG A 160 -25.70 27.97 5.56
N ARG A 161 -26.14 26.76 5.23
CA ARG A 161 -27.38 26.18 5.80
C ARG A 161 -27.31 26.06 7.32
N ALA A 162 -26.16 25.67 7.86
CA ALA A 162 -25.98 25.53 9.30
C ALA A 162 -26.11 26.86 10.06
N VAL A 163 -25.66 27.97 9.46
CA VAL A 163 -25.67 29.30 10.13
C VAL A 163 -26.92 30.13 9.84
N THR A 164 -27.72 29.77 8.82
CA THR A 164 -28.87 30.55 8.33
C THR A 164 -29.80 30.99 9.46
N ALA A 165 -30.25 30.06 10.31
CA ALA A 165 -31.17 30.38 11.40
C ALA A 165 -30.56 31.33 12.46
N SER A 166 -29.24 31.34 12.64
CA SER A 166 -28.56 32.28 13.54
C SER A 166 -28.37 33.65 12.91
N LEU A 167 -28.23 33.73 11.58
CA LEU A 167 -28.12 34.98 10.84
C LEU A 167 -29.45 35.72 10.74
N ASP A 168 -30.57 35.01 10.73
CA ASP A 168 -31.93 35.58 10.68
C ASP A 168 -32.35 36.31 11.97
N LEU A 169 -31.54 36.22 13.04
CA LEU A 169 -31.80 36.90 14.30
C LEU A 169 -31.41 38.40 14.24
N PRO A 170 -32.05 39.29 15.01
CA PRO A 170 -31.76 40.74 14.99
C PRO A 170 -30.32 41.11 15.38
N TYR A 171 -29.65 40.24 16.15
CA TYR A 171 -28.26 40.39 16.58
C TYR A 171 -27.57 39.05 16.42
N PRO A 172 -27.16 38.70 15.19
CA PRO A 172 -26.59 37.38 14.92
C PRO A 172 -25.28 37.20 15.67
N ALA A 173 -25.00 35.96 16.07
CA ALA A 173 -23.74 35.64 16.72
C ALA A 173 -22.56 35.97 15.79
N ALA A 174 -21.51 36.62 16.31
CA ALA A 174 -20.34 36.99 15.51
C ALA A 174 -19.68 35.79 14.81
N GLU A 175 -19.77 34.60 15.41
CA GLU A 175 -19.29 33.37 14.80
C GLU A 175 -20.12 32.93 13.59
N ALA A 176 -21.45 33.07 13.63
CA ALA A 176 -22.31 32.79 12.48
C ALA A 176 -21.97 33.69 11.28
N VAL A 177 -21.70 34.98 11.53
CA VAL A 177 -21.24 35.94 10.51
C VAL A 177 -19.89 35.53 9.93
N ARG A 178 -18.92 35.14 10.78
CA ARG A 178 -17.60 34.69 10.34
C ARG A 178 -17.67 33.41 9.48
N LEU A 179 -18.50 32.44 9.88
CA LEU A 179 -18.66 31.19 9.15
C LEU A 179 -19.37 31.39 7.81
N ALA A 180 -20.35 32.29 7.73
CA ALA A 180 -20.97 32.67 6.45
C ALA A 180 -19.94 33.30 5.50
N ALA A 181 -19.15 34.25 5.99
CA ALA A 181 -18.08 34.87 5.21
C ALA A 181 -17.01 33.86 4.74
N LEU A 182 -16.73 32.83 5.55
CA LEU A 182 -15.83 31.75 5.17
C LEU A 182 -16.44 30.89 4.04
N ALA A 183 -17.73 30.56 4.10
CA ALA A 183 -18.42 29.84 3.03
C ALA A 183 -18.33 30.59 1.69
N ASP A 184 -18.48 31.92 1.73
CA ASP A 184 -18.40 32.76 0.53
C ASP A 184 -16.98 32.87 -0.04
N GLN A 185 -15.95 32.74 0.80
CA GLN A 185 -14.56 32.69 0.35
C GLN A 185 -14.18 31.35 -0.28
N ILE A 186 -14.80 30.24 0.17
CA ILE A 186 -14.55 28.89 -0.35
C ILE A 186 -15.11 28.73 -1.77
N SER A 187 -16.23 29.39 -2.08
CA SER A 187 -16.83 29.36 -3.42
C SER A 187 -17.10 30.79 -3.92
N PRO A 188 -16.14 31.42 -4.63
CA PRO A 188 -16.34 32.75 -5.19
C PRO A 188 -17.37 32.76 -6.33
N THR A 189 -17.82 31.59 -6.81
CA THR A 189 -18.88 31.43 -7.81
C THR A 189 -20.28 31.50 -7.18
N ALA A 190 -20.61 32.66 -6.60
CA ALA A 190 -21.97 33.15 -6.79
C ALA A 190 -22.13 33.45 -8.28
N CYS A 191 -22.70 32.50 -9.02
CA CYS A 191 -23.17 32.68 -10.39
C CYS A 191 -24.03 33.98 -10.42
N PRO A 192 -23.77 34.95 -11.31
CA PRO A 192 -24.71 36.05 -11.50
C PRO A 192 -26.06 35.46 -11.92
N PRO A 193 -27.20 36.08 -11.53
CA PRO A 193 -28.52 35.56 -11.88
C PRO A 193 -28.59 35.41 -13.41
N ARG A 194 -29.04 34.24 -13.88
CA ARG A 194 -29.52 34.10 -15.25
C ARG A 194 -30.67 35.08 -15.40
N GLU A 195 -30.44 36.19 -16.11
CA GLU A 195 -31.52 37.01 -16.64
C GLU A 195 -32.31 36.13 -17.60
N GLU A 196 -33.47 35.67 -17.15
CA GLU A 196 -34.53 35.21 -18.05
C GLU A 196 -35.04 36.43 -18.82
N THR A 197 -34.99 36.29 -20.15
CA THR A 197 -35.51 37.13 -21.24
C THR A 197 -36.57 38.19 -20.90
#